data_AF-A0A3N4S6X8-F1
#
_entry.id   AF-A0A3N4S6X8-F1
#
_cell.length_a   1.000
_cell.length_b   1.000
_cell.length_c   1.000
_cell.angle_alpha   90.00
_cell.angle_beta   90.00
_cell.angle_gamma   90.00
#
_symmetry.space_group_name_H-M   'P 1'
#
loop_
_entity.id
_entity.type
_entity.pdbx_description
1 polymer ?
#
loop_
_entity_poly.entity_id
_entity_poly.type
_entity_poly.pdbx_seq_one_letter_code
_entity_poly.pdbx_strand_id
1 'polypeptide(L)'
;MPRIKVSVIVPVYNTGRYVDECAPSLLGQSLPADEYEVIYVDDGSTDDTLSRLEKIAATHSNVQVHTRPNSGWPGAPRNLGMRHANGEYVQFVDHDDKLGSEALERLYEHAKQNDSDVVLGKMSSTMVRPRRVFRHTVDACTIENDELMQSMSPHKMFRRAFVEEHGLRFPEGPWIMEDLLFVSAAYLKAERISILADYPCYYWLKRDDGGNNTQHRFNPRHGFWPNVRTIVRQIKEGTTPSDDLDALQNRLLHRYYHVEVLSRAREPEILREDPGEQRPRFDAARKVALEEFPPAVREGLPAVSGLRAELLERGDFDGAVAFAEHIREVQACGELGEPRWENGCLVVDVRLNLVRGDGEPLVLVQRDGKHWLDPELLGGVPGTEDGWEVRDPFRLAYAELVVKDRDREDWWYPEGDLEVRLEPLGEGRSRLGASGRLRLDPERLAGGRPLERGPHEVWAFVHLLGIDRMVRMTGAGPANTPAAGPALTGGRLALPYWTAGRAQLTLDVGPRLRSLGPDTADAAAANSARGRRTLPLPYVAATGSTAPAPVKVTVSALTVNAELVPEGGVAHLRLPARLELPSGRHPVTLPKAPAPVAYAVVRKGAVVGLEGPGHRPGPARRLLDAVKRAQ
;
A
#
# COMPACT_ATOMS: atom_id res chain seq x y z
N MET A 1 10.09 24.78 26.19
CA MET A 1 9.60 23.59 25.46
C MET A 1 9.56 22.44 26.44
N PRO A 2 8.56 21.53 26.36
CA PRO A 2 8.51 20.37 27.23
C PRO A 2 9.79 19.54 27.05
N ARG A 3 10.31 18.98 28.15
CA ARG A 3 11.54 18.17 28.12
C ARG A 3 11.33 16.87 27.33
N ILE A 4 10.13 16.30 27.41
CA ILE A 4 9.72 15.13 26.64
C ILE A 4 8.74 15.58 25.55
N LYS A 5 9.07 15.29 24.29
CA LYS A 5 8.27 15.58 23.11
C LYS A 5 7.18 14.55 22.91
N VAL A 6 7.51 13.26 23.05
CA VAL A 6 6.59 12.14 22.77
C VAL A 6 6.61 11.09 23.88
N SER A 7 5.44 10.64 24.32
CA SER A 7 5.27 9.42 25.12
C SER A 7 4.68 8.30 24.25
N VAL A 8 5.42 7.23 24.05
CA VAL A 8 4.95 6.04 23.36
C VAL A 8 4.27 5.12 24.37
N ILE A 9 2.99 4.79 24.17
CA ILE A 9 2.21 3.94 25.08
C ILE A 9 2.00 2.58 24.43
N VAL A 10 2.47 1.53 25.11
CA VAL A 10 2.41 0.15 24.63
C VAL A 10 1.62 -0.73 25.59
N PRO A 11 0.37 -1.11 25.28
CA PRO A 11 -0.39 -2.08 26.07
C PRO A 11 0.13 -3.49 25.80
N VAL A 12 0.42 -4.25 26.87
CA VAL A 12 1.06 -5.56 26.80
C VAL A 12 0.25 -6.60 27.58
N TYR A 13 0.07 -7.79 27.00
CA TYR A 13 -0.53 -8.94 27.69
C TYR A 13 -0.10 -10.26 27.04
N ASN A 14 0.58 -11.13 27.80
CA ASN A 14 1.05 -12.43 27.36
C ASN A 14 1.74 -12.40 25.98
N THR A 15 2.65 -11.43 25.83
CA THR A 15 3.30 -11.12 24.56
C THR A 15 4.58 -11.93 24.36
N GLY A 16 5.27 -12.34 25.42
CA GLY A 16 6.52 -13.09 25.37
C GLY A 16 7.54 -12.46 24.42
N ARG A 17 7.95 -13.24 23.40
CA ARG A 17 9.00 -12.86 22.44
C ARG A 17 8.69 -11.62 21.60
N TYR A 18 7.42 -11.28 21.34
CA TYR A 18 7.11 -10.17 20.41
C TYR A 18 7.52 -8.81 20.98
N VAL A 19 7.62 -8.68 22.32
CA VAL A 19 8.19 -7.48 22.96
C VAL A 19 9.63 -7.24 22.49
N ASP A 20 10.42 -8.31 22.38
CA ASP A 20 11.83 -8.22 21.94
C ASP A 20 11.93 -7.86 20.45
N GLU A 21 10.89 -8.13 19.67
CA GLU A 21 10.80 -7.76 18.26
C GLU A 21 10.33 -6.31 18.05
N CYS A 22 9.44 -5.83 18.92
CA CYS A 22 8.89 -4.47 18.92
C CYS A 22 9.89 -3.45 19.47
N ALA A 23 10.48 -3.72 20.63
CA ALA A 23 11.31 -2.77 21.38
C ALA A 23 12.47 -2.15 20.58
N PRO A 24 13.24 -2.89 19.75
CA PRO A 24 14.30 -2.28 18.94
C PRO A 24 13.80 -1.17 18.01
N SER A 25 12.57 -1.26 17.51
CA SER A 25 11.98 -0.22 16.66
C SER A 25 11.63 1.03 17.45
N LEU A 26 11.21 0.89 18.72
CA LEU A 26 10.84 2.02 19.58
C LEU A 26 12.07 2.71 20.17
N LEU A 27 13.11 1.94 20.50
CA LEU A 27 14.34 2.44 21.12
C LEU A 27 15.36 2.95 20.10
N GLY A 28 15.28 2.47 18.85
CA GLY A 28 16.14 2.87 17.73
C GLY A 28 15.63 4.07 16.93
N GLN A 29 14.80 4.94 17.53
CA GLN A 29 14.27 6.13 16.87
C GLN A 29 15.34 7.20 16.66
N SER A 30 15.21 8.00 15.60
CA SER A 30 16.09 9.14 15.32
C SER A 30 15.88 10.30 16.30
N LEU A 31 14.70 10.37 16.93
CA LEU A 31 14.43 11.31 18.01
C LEU A 31 15.35 10.98 19.21
N PRO A 32 16.06 11.96 19.82
CA PRO A 32 16.98 11.69 20.93
C PRO A 32 16.29 11.01 22.12
N ALA A 33 16.98 10.04 22.73
CA ALA A 33 16.42 9.20 23.80
C ALA A 33 15.99 9.98 25.06
N ASP A 34 16.49 11.19 25.28
CA ASP A 34 16.10 12.07 26.37
C ASP A 34 14.93 13.01 26.02
N GLU A 35 14.43 12.96 24.78
CA GLU A 35 13.28 13.72 24.29
C GLU A 35 12.02 12.85 24.10
N TYR A 36 12.08 11.54 24.30
CA TYR A 36 10.88 10.68 24.30
C TYR A 36 10.96 9.62 25.39
N GLU A 37 9.81 9.06 25.75
CA GLU A 37 9.71 7.95 26.68
C GLU A 37 8.85 6.81 26.10
N VAL A 38 9.13 5.58 26.50
CA VAL A 38 8.34 4.40 26.15
C VAL A 38 7.71 3.83 27.42
N ILE A 39 6.39 3.81 27.46
CA ILE A 39 5.60 3.39 28.62
C ILE A 39 4.92 2.07 28.27
N TYR A 40 5.51 0.98 28.75
CA TYR A 40 4.89 -0.34 28.69
C TYR A 40 3.90 -0.50 29.85
N VAL A 41 2.69 -0.94 29.53
CA VAL A 41 1.67 -1.24 30.53
C VAL A 41 1.25 -2.70 30.41
N ASP A 42 1.77 -3.51 31.32
CA ASP A 42 1.44 -4.93 31.45
C ASP A 42 0.06 -5.12 32.08
N ASP A 43 -0.84 -5.77 31.35
CA ASP A 43 -2.21 -6.12 31.75
C ASP A 43 -2.26 -7.44 32.52
N GLY A 44 -1.33 -7.64 33.45
CA GLY A 44 -1.29 -8.82 34.31
C GLY A 44 -0.90 -10.08 33.54
N SER A 45 0.21 -10.03 32.81
CA SER A 45 0.73 -11.19 32.09
C SER A 45 1.09 -12.32 33.05
N THR A 46 0.88 -13.55 32.59
CA THR A 46 1.17 -14.78 33.35
C THR A 46 2.35 -15.57 32.77
N ASP A 47 2.92 -15.10 31.66
CA ASP A 47 4.11 -15.64 31.02
C ASP A 47 5.38 -14.85 31.41
N ASP A 48 6.45 -14.95 30.62
CA ASP A 48 7.72 -14.27 30.89
C ASP A 48 7.77 -12.80 30.45
N THR A 49 6.65 -12.23 29.97
CA THR A 49 6.56 -10.88 29.41
C THR A 49 7.08 -9.80 30.36
N LEU A 50 6.61 -9.79 31.61
CA LEU A 50 7.01 -8.79 32.60
C LEU A 50 8.53 -8.81 32.83
N SER A 51 9.12 -10.00 32.95
CA SER A 51 10.56 -10.16 33.16
C SER A 51 11.40 -9.66 31.98
N ARG A 52 10.85 -9.70 30.75
CA ARG A 52 11.49 -9.13 29.55
C ARG A 52 11.43 -7.60 29.57
N LEU A 53 10.27 -7.04 29.90
CA LEU A 53 10.08 -5.60 30.04
C LEU A 53 10.99 -4.99 31.12
N GLU A 54 11.13 -5.64 32.27
CA GLU A 54 12.02 -5.18 33.35
C GLU A 54 13.49 -5.15 32.92
N LYS A 55 13.95 -6.12 32.10
CA LYS A 55 15.31 -6.11 31.53
C LYS A 55 15.53 -4.96 30.55
N ILE A 56 14.52 -4.64 29.73
CA ILE A 56 14.57 -3.51 28.81
C ILE A 56 14.67 -2.21 29.60
N ALA A 57 13.81 -2.03 30.62
CA ALA A 57 13.80 -0.85 31.48
C ALA A 57 15.11 -0.68 32.27
N ALA A 58 15.73 -1.76 32.72
CA ALA A 58 17.02 -1.71 33.41
C ALA A 58 18.18 -1.19 32.55
N THR A 59 18.05 -1.24 31.22
CA THR A 59 19.10 -0.83 30.26
C THR A 59 18.79 0.47 29.52
N HIS A 60 17.57 1.00 29.63
CA HIS A 60 17.10 2.19 28.91
C HIS A 60 16.41 3.15 29.87
N SER A 61 17.03 4.29 30.15
CA SER A 61 16.53 5.27 31.13
C SER A 61 15.23 5.96 30.74
N ASN A 62 14.85 5.87 29.47
CA ASN A 62 13.62 6.43 28.91
C ASN A 62 12.47 5.42 28.82
N VAL A 63 12.64 4.23 29.43
CA VAL A 63 11.61 3.19 29.46
C VAL A 63 10.97 3.11 30.85
N GLN A 64 9.65 3.08 30.87
CA GLN A 64 8.83 2.87 32.05
C GLN A 64 8.01 1.59 31.90
N VAL A 65 7.85 0.85 32.99
CA VAL A 65 7.03 -0.37 33.04
C VAL A 65 6.04 -0.23 34.18
N HIS A 66 4.76 -0.35 33.86
CA HIS A 66 3.67 -0.38 34.83
C HIS A 66 2.91 -1.69 34.71
N THR A 67 2.39 -2.18 35.82
CA THR A 67 1.61 -3.41 35.88
C THR A 67 0.24 -3.13 36.47
N ARG A 68 -0.75 -3.94 36.09
CA ARG A 68 -2.06 -3.95 36.72
C ARG A 68 -2.73 -5.33 36.59
N PRO A 69 -3.78 -5.62 37.36
CA PRO A 69 -4.58 -6.83 37.14
C PRO A 69 -5.21 -6.85 35.75
N ASN A 70 -5.31 -8.05 35.16
CA ASN A 70 -5.87 -8.24 33.82
C ASN A 70 -7.29 -7.67 33.69
N SER A 71 -7.47 -6.68 32.81
CA SER A 71 -8.78 -6.08 32.52
C SER A 71 -9.57 -6.74 31.41
N GLY A 72 -8.92 -7.61 30.63
CA GLY A 72 -9.50 -8.31 29.50
C GLY A 72 -9.42 -7.59 28.14
N TRP A 73 -8.92 -6.36 28.04
CA TRP A 73 -8.79 -5.63 26.75
C TRP A 73 -7.79 -4.45 26.80
N PRO A 74 -7.24 -3.97 25.66
CA PRO A 74 -6.27 -2.87 25.61
C PRO A 74 -6.77 -1.46 25.98
N GLY A 75 -8.02 -1.24 26.37
CA GLY A 75 -8.51 0.09 26.77
C GLY A 75 -7.91 0.61 28.09
N ALA A 76 -8.01 -0.18 29.17
CA ALA A 76 -7.48 0.17 30.48
C ALA A 76 -5.94 0.32 30.59
N PRO A 77 -5.09 -0.49 29.91
CA PRO A 77 -3.65 -0.25 29.87
C PRO A 77 -3.31 1.04 29.12
N ARG A 78 -3.99 1.34 28.01
CA ARG A 78 -3.78 2.60 27.27
C ARG A 78 -4.13 3.81 28.14
N ASN A 79 -5.24 3.76 28.88
CA ASN A 79 -5.61 4.81 29.83
C ASN A 79 -4.58 4.96 30.97
N LEU A 80 -4.07 3.86 31.52
CA LEU A 80 -3.01 3.90 32.54
C LEU A 80 -1.73 4.51 31.97
N GLY A 81 -1.32 4.12 30.76
CA GLY A 81 -0.18 4.71 30.08
C GLY A 81 -0.32 6.22 29.86
N MET A 82 -1.50 6.69 29.45
CA MET A 82 -1.78 8.12 29.32
C MET A 82 -1.62 8.89 30.64
N ARG A 83 -1.94 8.28 31.78
CA ARG A 83 -1.76 8.93 33.10
C ARG A 83 -0.28 9.09 33.50
N HIS A 84 0.59 8.24 32.97
CA HIS A 84 2.03 8.29 33.22
C HIS A 84 2.81 9.09 32.16
N ALA A 85 2.14 9.51 31.08
CA ALA A 85 2.75 10.22 29.97
C ALA A 85 3.12 11.67 30.33
N ASN A 86 4.38 12.04 30.08
CA ASN A 86 4.94 13.37 30.26
C ASN A 86 5.14 14.13 28.93
N GLY A 87 5.07 13.42 27.80
CA GLY A 87 5.28 13.96 26.47
C GLY A 87 4.26 15.02 26.08
N GLU A 88 4.67 15.96 25.23
CA GLU A 88 3.74 16.91 24.60
C GLU A 88 2.67 16.19 23.78
N TYR A 89 3.07 15.09 23.14
CA TYR A 89 2.21 14.19 22.38
C TYR A 89 2.28 12.76 22.94
N VAL A 90 1.20 12.00 22.72
CA VAL A 90 1.13 10.56 22.99
C VAL A 90 1.00 9.79 21.68
N GLN A 91 1.75 8.69 21.53
CA GLN A 91 1.69 7.78 20.39
C GLN A 91 1.35 6.37 20.88
N PHE A 92 0.28 5.76 20.37
CA PHE A 92 -0.05 4.39 20.72
C PHE A 92 0.63 3.40 19.77
N VAL A 93 1.18 2.32 20.31
CA VAL A 93 1.77 1.22 19.55
C VAL A 93 1.38 -0.09 20.18
N ASP A 94 0.85 -1.03 19.40
CA ASP A 94 0.59 -2.38 19.89
C ASP A 94 1.91 -3.18 19.99
N HIS A 95 1.99 -4.08 20.96
CA HIS A 95 3.23 -4.73 21.37
C HIS A 95 3.84 -5.72 20.35
N ASP A 96 3.10 -6.02 19.28
CA ASP A 96 3.46 -6.91 18.17
C ASP A 96 3.69 -6.14 16.85
N ASP A 97 3.63 -4.80 16.90
CA ASP A 97 3.88 -3.91 15.77
C ASP A 97 5.24 -3.19 15.88
N LYS A 98 5.58 -2.39 14.86
CA LYS A 98 6.85 -1.64 14.80
C LYS A 98 6.65 -0.21 14.31
N LEU A 99 7.54 0.68 14.70
CA LEU A 99 7.65 2.02 14.12
C LEU A 99 8.78 2.08 13.08
N GLY A 100 8.63 2.95 12.07
CA GLY A 100 9.75 3.35 11.21
C GLY A 100 10.79 4.11 12.02
N SER A 101 12.07 4.01 11.67
CA SER A 101 13.18 4.56 12.46
C SER A 101 13.14 6.07 12.67
N GLU A 102 12.48 6.81 11.78
CA GLU A 102 12.31 8.27 11.87
C GLU A 102 10.87 8.67 12.24
N ALA A 103 10.02 7.71 12.63
CA ALA A 103 8.59 7.95 12.82
C ALA A 103 8.32 8.98 13.91
N LEU A 104 8.91 8.85 15.10
CA LEU A 104 8.63 9.76 16.20
C LEU A 104 9.09 11.20 15.90
N GLU A 105 10.29 11.35 15.34
CA GLU A 105 10.82 12.66 14.95
C GLU A 105 9.95 13.31 13.88
N ARG A 106 9.66 12.60 12.78
CA ARG A 106 8.88 13.17 11.67
C ARG A 106 7.44 13.47 12.07
N LEU A 107 6.79 12.60 12.83
CA LEU A 107 5.43 12.84 13.30
C LEU A 107 5.37 14.05 14.25
N TYR A 108 6.32 14.16 15.17
CA TYR A 108 6.39 15.30 16.09
C TYR A 108 6.64 16.60 15.33
N GLU A 109 7.63 16.64 14.43
CA GLU A 109 7.94 17.85 13.65
C GLU A 109 6.76 18.25 12.74
N HIS A 110 6.10 17.29 12.09
CA HIS A 110 4.89 17.56 11.30
C HIS A 110 3.74 18.08 12.17
N ALA A 111 3.57 17.53 13.38
CA ALA A 111 2.58 18.03 14.34
C ALA A 111 2.86 19.46 14.79
N LYS A 112 4.13 19.78 15.08
CA LYS A 112 4.56 21.09 15.56
C LYS A 112 4.50 22.15 14.47
N GLN A 113 4.87 21.81 13.24
CA GLN A 113 4.80 22.72 12.10
C GLN A 113 3.35 23.11 11.79
N ASN A 114 2.41 22.19 12.01
CA ASN A 114 1.02 22.39 11.68
C ASN A 114 0.14 22.73 12.88
N ASP A 115 0.62 22.72 14.12
CA ASP A 115 -0.20 22.85 15.34
C ASP A 115 -1.34 21.81 15.44
N SER A 116 -1.03 20.55 15.10
CA SER A 116 -2.02 19.48 15.01
C SER A 116 -2.47 18.94 16.36
N ASP A 117 -3.77 18.70 16.52
CA ASP A 117 -4.33 17.91 17.63
C ASP A 117 -4.06 16.42 17.45
N VAL A 118 -4.15 15.96 16.20
CA VAL A 118 -3.95 14.56 15.81
C VAL A 118 -3.09 14.49 14.56
N VAL A 119 -2.11 13.58 14.55
CA VAL A 119 -1.27 13.30 13.37
C VAL A 119 -1.39 11.83 12.98
N LEU A 120 -1.83 11.60 11.74
CA LEU A 120 -1.87 10.28 11.13
C LEU A 120 -0.53 10.01 10.45
N GLY A 121 0.20 9.01 10.92
CA GLY A 121 1.38 8.49 10.23
C GLY A 121 1.01 7.37 9.25
N LYS A 122 1.64 7.35 8.08
CA LYS A 122 1.43 6.28 7.10
C LYS A 122 1.65 4.91 7.70
N MET A 123 0.70 4.03 7.41
CA MET A 123 0.73 2.64 7.84
C MET A 123 1.15 1.74 6.68
N SER A 124 2.15 0.90 6.94
CA SER A 124 2.48 -0.28 6.13
C SER A 124 1.96 -1.53 6.84
N SER A 125 1.56 -2.56 6.10
CA SER A 125 1.01 -3.77 6.71
C SER A 125 1.20 -5.00 5.84
N THR A 126 1.37 -6.15 6.50
CA THR A 126 1.32 -7.48 5.89
C THR A 126 -0.08 -8.12 5.95
N MET A 127 -1.03 -7.50 6.67
CA MET A 127 -2.37 -8.03 6.91
C MET A 127 -3.47 -7.26 6.17
N VAL A 128 -3.34 -5.94 6.11
CA VAL A 128 -4.38 -5.07 5.56
C VAL A 128 -3.90 -4.36 4.30
N ARG A 129 -4.85 -4.06 3.41
CA ARG A 129 -4.59 -3.21 2.25
C ARG A 129 -4.12 -1.81 2.68
N PRO A 130 -3.27 -1.13 1.88
CA PRO A 130 -2.97 0.27 2.07
C PRO A 130 -4.27 1.10 2.10
N ARG A 131 -4.25 2.18 2.88
CA ARG A 131 -5.42 3.05 3.09
C ARG A 131 -5.25 4.31 2.25
N ARG A 132 -6.26 4.68 1.47
CA ARG A 132 -6.24 5.81 0.54
C ARG A 132 -6.00 7.16 1.23
N VAL A 133 -6.35 7.30 2.50
CA VAL A 133 -5.97 8.45 3.33
C VAL A 133 -4.45 8.72 3.35
N PHE A 134 -3.61 7.71 3.10
CA PHE A 134 -2.15 7.84 3.01
C PHE A 134 -1.61 7.99 1.58
N ARG A 135 -2.45 8.50 0.67
CA ARG A 135 -2.05 8.81 -0.70
C ARG A 135 -1.14 10.04 -0.76
N HIS A 136 -1.43 11.06 0.02
CA HIS A 136 -0.71 12.34 0.04
C HIS A 136 -0.54 12.85 1.47
N THR A 137 0.54 13.60 1.70
CA THR A 137 0.73 14.35 2.95
C THR A 137 -0.26 15.51 2.96
N VAL A 138 -0.91 15.74 4.09
CA VAL A 138 -1.88 16.81 4.30
C VAL A 138 -1.47 17.59 5.55
N ASP A 139 -1.27 18.88 5.39
CA ASP A 139 -0.80 19.76 6.47
C ASP A 139 -1.91 20.07 7.48
N ALA A 140 -3.15 20.26 7.02
CA ALA A 140 -4.30 20.49 7.88
C ALA A 140 -5.61 20.02 7.22
N CYS A 141 -6.38 19.21 7.94
CA CYS A 141 -7.71 18.75 7.59
C CYS A 141 -8.56 18.52 8.87
N THR A 142 -9.82 18.19 8.66
CA THR A 142 -10.76 17.75 9.70
C THR A 142 -11.52 16.53 9.22
N ILE A 143 -12.36 15.95 10.08
CA ILE A 143 -13.26 14.86 9.69
C ILE A 143 -14.28 15.27 8.61
N GLU A 144 -14.46 16.57 8.37
CA GLU A 144 -15.43 17.07 7.40
C GLU A 144 -14.91 17.02 5.96
N ASN A 145 -13.64 17.34 5.75
CA ASN A 145 -13.07 17.58 4.43
C ASN A 145 -12.11 16.49 3.94
N ASP A 146 -11.83 15.47 4.75
CA ASP A 146 -10.94 14.35 4.39
C ASP A 146 -11.51 12.99 4.82
N GLU A 147 -10.93 11.89 4.32
CA GLU A 147 -11.42 10.52 4.47
C GLU A 147 -10.85 9.83 5.74
N LEU A 148 -10.75 10.57 6.85
CA LEU A 148 -10.10 10.13 8.09
C LEU A 148 -10.69 8.83 8.66
N MET A 149 -11.97 8.57 8.39
CA MET A 149 -12.66 7.34 8.77
C MET A 149 -12.03 6.08 8.17
N GLN A 150 -11.22 6.21 7.12
CA GLN A 150 -10.44 5.08 6.62
C GLN A 150 -9.39 4.60 7.60
N SER A 151 -8.98 5.40 8.59
CA SER A 151 -7.99 5.05 9.62
C SER A 151 -8.57 5.25 11.03
N MET A 152 -9.15 4.19 11.62
CA MET A 152 -9.77 4.24 12.97
C MET A 152 -9.00 3.53 14.08
N SER A 153 -7.83 2.96 13.79
CA SER A 153 -6.97 2.41 14.85
C SER A 153 -6.38 3.54 15.69
N PRO A 154 -5.97 3.30 16.95
CA PRO A 154 -5.41 4.35 17.79
C PRO A 154 -3.94 4.65 17.47
N HIS A 155 -3.34 3.94 16.50
CA HIS A 155 -1.91 4.01 16.12
C HIS A 155 -1.52 5.33 15.44
N LYS A 156 -1.62 6.42 16.18
CA LYS A 156 -1.46 7.82 15.76
C LYS A 156 -0.88 8.64 16.90
N MET A 157 -0.43 9.83 16.56
CA MET A 157 0.06 10.80 17.54
C MET A 157 -1.08 11.76 17.92
N PHE A 158 -1.31 11.96 19.22
CA PHE A 158 -2.33 12.86 19.75
C PHE A 158 -1.68 13.87 20.68
N ARG A 159 -2.03 15.15 20.55
CA ARG A 159 -1.57 16.20 21.46
C ARG A 159 -2.12 15.90 22.86
N ARG A 160 -1.25 15.74 23.86
CA ARG A 160 -1.68 15.29 25.20
C ARG A 160 -2.64 16.28 25.85
N ALA A 161 -2.36 17.58 25.72
CA ALA A 161 -3.25 18.62 26.25
C ALA A 161 -4.66 18.56 25.63
N PHE A 162 -4.76 18.30 24.32
CA PHE A 162 -6.05 18.11 23.63
C PHE A 162 -6.82 16.89 24.17
N VAL A 163 -6.11 15.77 24.39
CA VAL A 163 -6.68 14.54 24.98
C VAL A 163 -7.20 14.79 26.40
N GLU A 164 -6.49 15.58 27.19
CA GLU A 164 -6.87 15.96 28.56
C GLU A 164 -8.05 16.93 28.59
N GLU A 165 -7.97 18.01 27.82
CA GLU A 165 -8.99 19.06 27.69
C GLU A 165 -10.36 18.48 27.33
N HIS A 166 -10.38 17.54 26.39
CA HIS A 166 -11.61 16.92 25.89
C HIS A 166 -12.01 15.64 26.63
N GLY A 167 -11.26 15.25 27.67
CA GLY A 167 -11.56 14.06 28.47
C GLY A 167 -11.54 12.75 27.65
N LEU A 168 -10.74 12.66 26.60
CA LEU A 168 -10.71 11.50 25.71
C LEU A 168 -10.12 10.29 26.44
N ARG A 169 -10.90 9.21 26.55
CA ARG A 169 -10.49 7.96 27.21
C ARG A 169 -10.97 6.74 26.43
N PHE A 170 -10.19 5.69 26.46
CA PHE A 170 -10.67 4.39 25.98
C PHE A 170 -11.70 3.86 26.97
N PRO A 171 -12.78 3.21 26.51
CA PRO A 171 -13.62 2.46 27.42
C PRO A 171 -12.83 1.30 28.04
N GLU A 172 -13.07 1.03 29.33
CA GLU A 172 -12.39 0.00 30.09
C GLU A 172 -13.21 -1.28 30.22
N GLY A 173 -12.53 -2.41 30.37
CA GLY A 173 -13.12 -3.75 30.40
C GLY A 173 -13.06 -4.46 29.04
N PRO A 174 -13.66 -5.66 28.92
CA PRO A 174 -13.73 -6.39 27.66
C PRO A 174 -14.62 -5.64 26.67
N TRP A 175 -14.07 -4.67 25.94
CA TRP A 175 -14.84 -3.77 25.09
C TRP A 175 -14.31 -3.83 23.66
N ILE A 176 -14.98 -4.57 22.78
CA ILE A 176 -14.63 -4.59 21.36
C ILE A 176 -14.91 -3.21 20.73
N MET A 177 -14.02 -2.74 19.86
CA MET A 177 -14.13 -1.43 19.18
C MET A 177 -13.91 -0.22 20.11
N GLU A 178 -13.13 -0.41 21.18
CA GLU A 178 -12.69 0.64 22.09
C GLU A 178 -11.92 1.75 21.37
N ASP A 179 -11.14 1.36 20.36
CA ASP A 179 -10.38 2.25 19.51
C ASP A 179 -11.28 3.13 18.63
N LEU A 180 -12.31 2.55 18.02
CA LEU A 180 -13.27 3.28 17.21
C LEU A 180 -14.01 4.34 18.04
N LEU A 181 -14.34 4.05 19.30
CA LEU A 181 -14.98 5.02 20.19
C LEU A 181 -14.04 6.18 20.51
N PHE A 182 -12.80 5.89 20.91
CA PHE A 182 -11.79 6.91 21.23
C PHE A 182 -11.45 7.78 20.02
N VAL A 183 -11.15 7.16 18.87
CA VAL A 183 -10.69 7.87 17.67
C VAL A 183 -11.81 8.70 17.04
N SER A 184 -13.05 8.20 17.00
CA SER A 184 -14.16 9.01 16.49
C SER A 184 -14.44 10.21 17.39
N ALA A 185 -14.34 10.06 18.72
CA ALA A 185 -14.46 11.18 19.66
C ALA A 185 -13.35 12.22 19.42
N ALA A 186 -12.11 11.76 19.21
CA ALA A 186 -10.98 12.63 18.90
C ALA A 186 -11.21 13.40 17.59
N TYR A 187 -11.61 12.72 16.52
CA TYR A 187 -11.83 13.36 15.21
C TYR A 187 -13.00 14.35 15.20
N LEU A 188 -14.06 14.09 15.95
CA LEU A 188 -15.20 15.01 16.07
C LEU A 188 -14.85 16.28 16.86
N LYS A 189 -13.78 16.26 17.65
CA LYS A 189 -13.37 17.37 18.53
C LYS A 189 -12.12 18.11 18.05
N ALA A 190 -11.27 17.46 17.26
CA ALA A 190 -10.04 18.05 16.77
C ALA A 190 -10.33 19.21 15.81
N GLU A 191 -9.72 20.35 16.07
CA GLU A 191 -9.79 21.51 15.18
C GLU A 191 -8.79 21.36 14.04
N ARG A 192 -7.69 20.63 14.28
CA ARG A 192 -6.67 20.40 13.27
C ARG A 192 -6.09 19.00 13.32
N ILE A 193 -6.21 18.32 12.20
CA ILE A 193 -5.63 17.01 11.96
C ILE A 193 -4.65 17.13 10.80
N SER A 194 -3.52 16.44 10.86
CA SER A 194 -2.54 16.38 9.76
C SER A 194 -2.21 14.94 9.40
N ILE A 195 -1.86 14.68 8.15
CA ILE A 195 -1.53 13.34 7.63
C ILE A 195 -0.11 13.39 7.07
N LEU A 196 0.78 12.53 7.60
CA LEU A 196 2.13 12.34 7.07
C LEU A 196 2.17 11.05 6.24
N ALA A 197 2.15 11.19 4.91
CA ALA A 197 2.06 10.07 3.97
C ALA A 197 3.36 9.74 3.23
N ASP A 198 4.39 10.58 3.38
CA ASP A 198 5.65 10.42 2.64
C ASP A 198 6.64 9.43 3.28
N TYR A 199 6.38 8.94 4.49
CA TYR A 199 7.25 8.04 5.23
C TYR A 199 6.43 6.98 5.97
N PRO A 200 6.74 5.67 5.83
CA PRO A 200 6.06 4.61 6.60
C PRO A 200 6.37 4.76 8.09
N CYS A 201 5.40 5.26 8.85
CA CYS A 201 5.57 5.56 10.27
C CYS A 201 5.27 4.33 11.13
N TYR A 202 4.30 3.51 10.73
CA TYR A 202 3.78 2.42 11.51
C TYR A 202 3.68 1.14 10.68
N TYR A 203 4.23 0.04 11.17
CA TYR A 203 4.20 -1.27 10.54
C TYR A 203 3.28 -2.19 11.33
N TRP A 204 2.12 -2.49 10.74
CA TRP A 204 1.11 -3.38 11.34
C TRP A 204 1.35 -4.84 10.89
N LEU A 205 1.81 -5.66 11.82
CA LEU A 205 2.36 -6.99 11.55
C LEU A 205 1.40 -8.10 11.97
N LYS A 206 1.40 -9.19 11.20
CA LYS A 206 0.71 -10.42 11.57
C LYS A 206 1.57 -11.23 12.53
N ARG A 207 0.99 -11.65 13.65
CA ARG A 207 1.59 -12.67 14.51
C ARG A 207 1.52 -14.03 13.82
N ASP A 208 2.59 -14.79 13.93
CA ASP A 208 2.66 -16.18 13.45
C ASP A 208 1.96 -17.18 14.40
N ASP A 209 1.68 -16.79 15.65
CA ASP A 209 0.95 -17.61 16.63
C ASP A 209 -0.59 -17.52 16.53
N GLY A 210 -1.11 -16.59 15.71
CA GLY A 210 -2.54 -16.38 15.54
C GLY A 210 -3.24 -15.67 16.70
N GLY A 211 -2.54 -15.09 17.68
CA GLY A 211 -3.11 -14.48 18.89
C GLY A 211 -3.74 -13.09 18.74
N ASN A 212 -4.20 -12.68 17.55
CA ASN A 212 -4.76 -11.34 17.36
C ASN A 212 -6.17 -11.20 17.98
N ASN A 213 -6.38 -10.15 18.79
CA ASN A 213 -7.63 -9.89 19.53
C ASN A 213 -8.92 -9.87 18.68
N THR A 214 -8.82 -9.55 17.39
CA THR A 214 -9.97 -9.44 16.47
C THR A 214 -10.69 -10.78 16.23
N GLN A 215 -10.09 -11.91 16.59
CA GLN A 215 -10.69 -13.25 16.42
C GLN A 215 -11.88 -13.51 17.35
N HIS A 216 -12.01 -12.76 18.45
CA HIS A 216 -13.06 -12.99 19.45
C HIS A 216 -14.13 -11.88 19.50
N ARG A 217 -14.33 -11.15 18.39
CA ARG A 217 -15.20 -9.96 18.32
C ARG A 217 -16.66 -10.17 18.74
N PHE A 218 -17.19 -11.39 18.60
CA PHE A 218 -18.59 -11.73 18.94
C PHE A 218 -18.73 -12.49 20.26
N ASN A 219 -17.67 -12.58 21.07
CA ASN A 219 -17.84 -13.07 22.43
C ASN A 219 -18.90 -12.19 23.13
N PRO A 220 -20.00 -12.76 23.67
CA PRO A 220 -21.07 -11.97 24.29
C PRO A 220 -20.56 -11.07 25.42
N ARG A 221 -19.45 -11.44 26.07
CA ARG A 221 -18.80 -10.63 27.12
C ARG A 221 -18.25 -9.30 26.60
N HIS A 222 -18.04 -9.16 25.29
CA HIS A 222 -17.37 -8.00 24.69
C HIS A 222 -18.32 -6.91 24.21
N GLY A 223 -19.62 -7.19 24.12
CA GLY A 223 -20.66 -6.17 23.88
C GLY A 223 -20.72 -5.60 22.46
N PHE A 224 -20.47 -6.37 21.40
CA PHE A 224 -20.42 -5.86 20.01
C PHE A 224 -21.57 -4.91 19.63
N TRP A 225 -22.84 -5.37 19.70
CA TRP A 225 -23.99 -4.54 19.29
C TRP A 225 -24.23 -3.32 20.18
N PRO A 226 -24.21 -3.43 21.53
CA PRO A 226 -24.24 -2.25 22.40
C PRO A 226 -23.12 -1.23 22.10
N ASN A 227 -21.92 -1.70 21.77
CA ASN A 227 -20.79 -0.82 21.48
C ASN A 227 -20.98 -0.10 20.15
N VAL A 228 -21.47 -0.79 19.11
CA VAL A 228 -21.85 -0.15 17.83
C VAL A 228 -22.86 0.98 18.07
N ARG A 229 -23.91 0.73 18.85
CA ARG A 229 -24.92 1.77 19.19
C ARG A 229 -24.31 2.95 19.94
N THR A 230 -23.40 2.67 20.86
CA THR A 230 -22.71 3.72 21.62
C THR A 230 -21.91 4.64 20.69
N ILE A 231 -21.17 4.07 19.73
CA ILE A 231 -20.39 4.83 18.76
C ILE A 231 -21.31 5.59 17.79
N VAL A 232 -22.36 4.96 17.28
CA VAL A 232 -23.35 5.61 16.40
C VAL A 232 -24.01 6.80 17.09
N ARG A 233 -24.41 6.64 18.36
CA ARG A 233 -24.97 7.73 19.16
C ARG A 233 -23.98 8.87 19.32
N GLN A 234 -22.71 8.58 19.63
CA GLN A 234 -21.66 9.61 19.73
C GLN A 234 -21.53 10.43 18.44
N ILE A 235 -21.60 9.78 17.27
CA ILE A 235 -21.55 10.47 15.98
C ILE A 235 -22.79 11.34 15.77
N LYS A 236 -23.98 10.81 16.07
CA LYS A 236 -25.24 11.56 15.97
C LYS A 236 -25.25 12.78 16.87
N GLU A 237 -24.75 12.65 18.10
CA GLU A 237 -24.67 13.74 19.08
C GLU A 237 -23.58 14.77 18.70
N GLY A 238 -22.51 14.34 18.05
CA GLY A 238 -21.40 15.19 17.61
C GLY A 238 -21.59 15.83 16.23
N THR A 239 -22.72 15.62 15.55
CA THR A 239 -22.97 16.13 14.19
C THR A 239 -24.42 16.54 14.00
N THR A 240 -24.72 17.26 12.92
CA THR A 240 -26.09 17.70 12.60
C THR A 240 -26.81 16.65 11.74
N PRO A 241 -28.01 16.18 12.12
CA PRO A 241 -28.84 15.33 11.28
C PRO A 241 -29.23 16.01 9.97
N SER A 242 -29.28 15.24 8.88
CA SER A 242 -29.65 15.73 7.54
C SER A 242 -30.20 14.59 6.69
N ASP A 243 -31.07 14.92 5.75
CA ASP A 243 -31.53 14.00 4.69
C ASP A 243 -30.61 14.02 3.46
N ASP A 244 -29.66 14.95 3.40
CA ASP A 244 -28.62 14.98 2.37
C ASP A 244 -27.67 13.79 2.55
N LEU A 245 -27.53 12.97 1.50
CA LEU A 245 -26.69 11.78 1.47
C LEU A 245 -25.22 12.11 1.81
N ASP A 246 -24.75 13.29 1.45
CA ASP A 246 -23.34 13.71 1.57
C ASP A 246 -23.08 14.61 2.79
N ALA A 247 -24.11 14.87 3.60
CA ALA A 247 -23.95 15.52 4.89
C ALA A 247 -22.98 14.73 5.79
N LEU A 248 -22.23 15.45 6.63
CA LEU A 248 -21.20 14.87 7.50
C LEU A 248 -21.72 13.67 8.29
N GLN A 249 -22.84 13.82 9.00
CA GLN A 249 -23.42 12.75 9.81
C GLN A 249 -23.63 11.48 8.97
N ASN A 250 -24.24 11.60 7.79
CA ASN A 250 -24.54 10.47 6.92
C ASN A 250 -23.28 9.84 6.34
N ARG A 251 -22.25 10.62 5.97
CA ARG A 251 -20.96 10.08 5.52
C ARG A 251 -20.25 9.28 6.62
N LEU A 252 -20.28 9.77 7.87
CA LEU A 252 -19.69 9.06 9.00
C LEU A 252 -20.45 7.78 9.30
N LEU A 253 -21.78 7.87 9.42
CA LEU A 253 -22.65 6.72 9.67
C LEU A 253 -22.59 5.69 8.53
N HIS A 254 -22.42 6.11 7.27
CA HIS A 254 -22.27 5.24 6.11
C HIS A 254 -21.11 4.26 6.29
N ARG A 255 -19.94 4.73 6.77
CA ARG A 255 -18.84 3.81 7.10
C ARG A 255 -19.28 2.77 8.12
N TYR A 256 -19.94 3.18 9.20
CA TYR A 256 -20.23 2.27 10.32
C TYR A 256 -21.31 1.28 9.93
N TYR A 257 -22.31 1.73 9.20
CA TYR A 257 -23.29 0.87 8.57
C TYR A 257 -22.59 -0.16 7.67
N HIS A 258 -21.76 0.29 6.73
CA HIS A 258 -21.11 -0.59 5.76
C HIS A 258 -20.15 -1.61 6.40
N VAL A 259 -19.33 -1.20 7.37
CA VAL A 259 -18.28 -2.05 7.96
C VAL A 259 -18.79 -2.90 9.12
N GLU A 260 -19.62 -2.35 10.00
CA GLU A 260 -19.98 -3.02 11.26
C GLU A 260 -21.33 -3.74 11.18
N VAL A 261 -22.26 -3.23 10.36
CA VAL A 261 -23.62 -3.77 10.23
C VAL A 261 -23.74 -4.62 8.97
N LEU A 262 -23.56 -3.99 7.81
CA LEU A 262 -23.77 -4.61 6.49
C LEU A 262 -22.77 -5.73 6.20
N SER A 263 -21.63 -5.76 6.91
CA SER A 263 -20.69 -6.87 6.87
C SER A 263 -21.34 -8.23 7.18
N ARG A 264 -22.41 -8.26 8.00
CA ARG A 264 -23.22 -9.46 8.27
C ARG A 264 -24.05 -9.95 7.08
N ALA A 265 -24.22 -9.14 6.05
CA ALA A 265 -25.01 -9.42 4.85
C ALA A 265 -24.12 -9.57 3.59
N ARG A 266 -22.80 -9.74 3.75
CA ARG A 266 -21.86 -9.84 2.61
C ARG A 266 -20.77 -10.87 2.82
N GLU A 267 -20.15 -11.25 1.71
CA GLU A 267 -18.95 -12.05 1.68
C GLU A 267 -17.74 -11.30 2.28
N PRO A 268 -16.80 -12.06 2.87
CA PRO A 268 -16.85 -13.50 3.11
C PRO A 268 -17.63 -13.89 4.38
N GLU A 269 -18.12 -12.94 5.17
CA GLU A 269 -18.59 -13.21 6.54
C GLU A 269 -19.88 -14.01 6.60
N ILE A 270 -20.88 -13.66 5.78
CA ILE A 270 -22.12 -14.45 5.67
C ILE A 270 -21.89 -15.82 5.01
N LEU A 271 -20.70 -16.10 4.46
CA LEU A 271 -20.37 -17.38 3.83
C LEU A 271 -19.36 -18.22 4.63
N ARG A 272 -18.82 -17.70 5.74
CA ARG A 272 -17.69 -18.32 6.47
C ARG A 272 -18.08 -19.24 7.62
N GLU A 273 -19.23 -18.99 8.24
CA GLU A 273 -19.61 -19.57 9.52
C GLU A 273 -20.83 -20.47 9.36
N ASP A 274 -21.11 -21.28 10.37
CA ASP A 274 -22.32 -22.10 10.39
C ASP A 274 -23.58 -21.20 10.30
N PRO A 275 -24.56 -21.52 9.44
CA PRO A 275 -25.78 -20.72 9.31
C PRO A 275 -26.52 -20.49 10.64
N GLY A 276 -26.46 -21.45 11.57
CA GLY A 276 -27.05 -21.33 12.91
C GLY A 276 -26.41 -20.24 13.77
N GLU A 277 -25.14 -19.89 13.53
CA GLU A 277 -24.47 -18.75 14.18
C GLU A 277 -24.65 -17.44 13.41
N GLN A 278 -24.75 -17.49 12.08
CA GLN A 278 -24.87 -16.30 11.24
C GLN A 278 -26.25 -15.67 11.30
N ARG A 279 -27.31 -16.48 11.30
CA ARG A 279 -28.68 -15.98 11.27
C ARG A 279 -29.02 -15.07 12.47
N PRO A 280 -28.66 -15.42 13.73
CA PRO A 280 -28.84 -14.50 14.86
C PRO A 280 -28.04 -13.19 14.71
N ARG A 281 -26.85 -13.24 14.10
CA ARG A 281 -26.02 -12.03 13.88
C ARG A 281 -26.59 -11.16 12.76
N PHE A 282 -27.12 -11.76 11.70
CA PHE A 282 -27.85 -11.08 10.65
C PHE A 282 -29.11 -10.40 11.21
N ASP A 283 -29.89 -11.11 12.02
CA ASP A 283 -31.09 -10.56 12.67
C ASP A 283 -30.75 -9.39 13.62
N ALA A 284 -29.65 -9.51 14.38
CA ALA A 284 -29.16 -8.43 15.23
C ALA A 284 -28.66 -7.22 14.42
N ALA A 285 -27.96 -7.46 13.31
CA ALA A 285 -27.52 -6.41 12.38
C ALA A 285 -28.72 -5.68 11.77
N ARG A 286 -29.73 -6.43 11.33
CA ARG A 286 -30.99 -5.87 10.82
C ARG A 286 -31.66 -4.97 11.85
N LYS A 287 -31.75 -5.41 13.11
CA LYS A 287 -32.33 -4.60 14.17
C LYS A 287 -31.57 -3.29 14.36
N VAL A 288 -30.23 -3.36 14.39
CA VAL A 288 -29.38 -2.17 14.49
C VAL A 288 -29.53 -1.26 13.26
N ALA A 289 -29.57 -1.82 12.05
CA ALA A 289 -29.80 -1.08 10.81
C ALA A 289 -31.09 -0.23 10.88
N LEU A 290 -32.20 -0.87 11.22
CA LEU A 290 -33.52 -0.23 11.25
C LEU A 290 -33.71 0.79 12.37
N GLU A 291 -33.07 0.56 13.52
CA GLU A 291 -33.25 1.43 14.70
C GLU A 291 -32.25 2.60 14.72
N GLU A 292 -31.05 2.42 14.19
CA GLU A 292 -29.95 3.37 14.37
C GLU A 292 -29.59 4.17 13.12
N PHE A 293 -29.95 3.76 11.91
CA PHE A 293 -29.48 4.41 10.70
C PHE A 293 -30.62 5.05 9.92
N PRO A 294 -30.53 6.34 9.57
CA PRO A 294 -31.56 7.01 8.78
C PRO A 294 -31.56 6.50 7.33
N PRO A 295 -32.70 6.61 6.61
CA PRO A 295 -32.80 6.22 5.20
C PRO A 295 -31.72 6.81 4.29
N ALA A 296 -31.28 8.04 4.53
CA ALA A 296 -30.22 8.69 3.76
C ALA A 296 -28.89 7.88 3.78
N VAL A 297 -28.57 7.20 4.88
CA VAL A 297 -27.33 6.39 4.97
C VAL A 297 -27.38 5.20 4.02
N ARG A 298 -28.52 4.51 3.93
CA ARG A 298 -28.70 3.36 3.01
C ARG A 298 -28.84 3.82 1.55
N GLU A 299 -29.49 4.94 1.31
CA GLU A 299 -29.65 5.51 -0.04
C GLU A 299 -28.32 6.03 -0.62
N GLY A 300 -27.37 6.39 0.25
CA GLY A 300 -26.02 6.75 -0.13
C GLY A 300 -25.09 5.57 -0.48
N LEU A 301 -25.54 4.32 -0.35
CA LEU A 301 -24.73 3.14 -0.64
C LEU A 301 -24.55 2.91 -2.16
N PRO A 302 -23.40 2.38 -2.60
CA PRO A 302 -23.23 1.88 -3.97
C PRO A 302 -24.19 0.72 -4.27
N ALA A 303 -24.51 0.50 -5.55
CA ALA A 303 -25.53 -0.45 -6.02
C ALA A 303 -25.56 -1.81 -5.28
N VAL A 304 -24.45 -2.57 -5.28
CA VAL A 304 -24.38 -3.89 -4.65
C VAL A 304 -24.56 -3.81 -3.13
N SER A 305 -24.06 -2.74 -2.51
CA SER A 305 -24.26 -2.52 -1.07
C SER A 305 -25.71 -2.10 -0.76
N GLY A 306 -26.37 -1.38 -1.67
CA GLY A 306 -27.79 -1.04 -1.58
C GLY A 306 -28.68 -2.28 -1.58
N LEU A 307 -28.46 -3.22 -2.51
CA LEU A 307 -29.21 -4.49 -2.52
C LEU A 307 -28.96 -5.33 -1.26
N ARG A 308 -27.71 -5.39 -0.77
CA ARG A 308 -27.42 -6.06 0.52
C ARG A 308 -28.18 -5.42 1.68
N ALA A 309 -28.27 -4.09 1.72
CA ALA A 309 -28.98 -3.37 2.76
C ALA A 309 -30.48 -3.66 2.70
N GLU A 310 -31.05 -3.71 1.50
CA GLU A 310 -32.44 -4.06 1.29
C GLU A 310 -32.76 -5.51 1.72
N LEU A 311 -31.93 -6.48 1.37
CA LEU A 311 -32.07 -7.87 1.82
C LEU A 311 -31.97 -7.96 3.35
N LEU A 312 -31.01 -7.24 3.95
CA LEU A 312 -30.87 -7.15 5.41
C LEU A 312 -32.12 -6.58 6.08
N GLU A 313 -32.65 -5.47 5.59
CA GLU A 313 -33.82 -4.80 6.17
C GLU A 313 -35.11 -5.61 6.01
N ARG A 314 -35.26 -6.34 4.90
CA ARG A 314 -36.34 -7.31 4.69
C ARG A 314 -36.23 -8.53 5.60
N GLY A 315 -35.06 -8.81 6.16
CA GLY A 315 -34.80 -10.02 6.95
C GLY A 315 -34.60 -11.25 6.08
N ASP A 316 -34.24 -11.07 4.82
CA ASP A 316 -34.04 -12.14 3.85
C ASP A 316 -32.60 -12.67 3.91
N PHE A 317 -32.35 -13.55 4.88
CA PHE A 317 -31.05 -14.18 5.08
C PHE A 317 -30.65 -15.04 3.88
N ASP A 318 -31.56 -15.85 3.35
CA ASP A 318 -31.26 -16.78 2.26
C ASP A 318 -30.96 -16.03 0.96
N GLY A 319 -31.71 -14.95 0.67
CA GLY A 319 -31.40 -14.05 -0.43
C GLY A 319 -30.06 -13.34 -0.27
N ALA A 320 -29.71 -12.91 0.94
CA ALA A 320 -28.40 -12.32 1.22
C ALA A 320 -27.24 -13.32 1.03
N VAL A 321 -27.45 -14.59 1.41
CA VAL A 321 -26.48 -15.68 1.15
C VAL A 321 -26.31 -15.91 -0.34
N ALA A 322 -27.40 -16.12 -1.08
CA ALA A 322 -27.38 -16.35 -2.53
C ALA A 322 -26.68 -15.20 -3.27
N PHE A 323 -27.03 -13.95 -2.93
CA PHE A 323 -26.39 -12.78 -3.53
C PHE A 323 -24.89 -12.70 -3.17
N ALA A 324 -24.51 -13.00 -1.93
CA ALA A 324 -23.11 -13.02 -1.53
C ALA A 324 -22.30 -14.11 -2.27
N GLU A 325 -22.90 -15.26 -2.59
CA GLU A 325 -22.27 -16.29 -3.42
C GLU A 325 -21.96 -15.76 -4.82
N HIS A 326 -22.93 -15.08 -5.45
CA HIS A 326 -22.72 -14.45 -6.76
C HIS A 326 -21.64 -13.38 -6.73
N ILE A 327 -21.67 -12.48 -5.74
CA ILE A 327 -20.67 -11.42 -5.64
C ILE A 327 -19.28 -11.99 -5.34
N ARG A 328 -19.14 -13.08 -4.59
CA ARG A 328 -17.84 -13.72 -4.33
C ARG A 328 -17.12 -14.12 -5.62
N GLU A 329 -17.86 -14.57 -6.62
CA GLU A 329 -17.31 -15.02 -7.90
C GLU A 329 -16.92 -13.86 -8.85
N VAL A 330 -17.41 -12.63 -8.60
CA VAL A 330 -17.00 -11.46 -9.38
C VAL A 330 -15.50 -11.18 -9.16
N GLN A 331 -14.76 -10.95 -10.23
CA GLN A 331 -13.33 -10.63 -10.20
C GLN A 331 -13.08 -9.25 -10.81
N ALA A 332 -11.96 -8.61 -10.44
CA ALA A 332 -11.44 -7.49 -11.20
C ALA A 332 -10.36 -7.97 -12.15
N CYS A 333 -10.40 -7.47 -13.38
CA CYS A 333 -9.37 -7.68 -14.38
C CYS A 333 -8.70 -6.35 -14.72
N GLY A 334 -7.40 -6.42 -15.01
CA GLY A 334 -6.61 -5.27 -15.43
C GLY A 334 -5.86 -5.57 -16.72
N GLU A 335 -6.01 -4.67 -17.67
CA GLU A 335 -5.29 -4.67 -18.94
C GLU A 335 -4.23 -3.58 -18.91
N LEU A 336 -3.01 -3.96 -19.30
CA LEU A 336 -1.89 -3.05 -19.45
C LEU A 336 -1.55 -2.89 -20.93
N GLY A 337 -1.38 -1.64 -21.36
CA GLY A 337 -0.69 -1.32 -22.60
C GLY A 337 0.81 -1.61 -22.53
N GLU A 338 1.54 -1.31 -23.59
CA GLU A 338 2.99 -1.51 -23.64
C GLU A 338 3.71 -0.52 -22.71
N PRO A 339 4.49 -1.01 -21.72
CA PRO A 339 5.28 -0.15 -20.85
C PRO A 339 6.40 0.58 -21.62
N ARG A 340 6.64 1.84 -21.28
CA ARG A 340 7.66 2.66 -21.93
C ARG A 340 8.24 3.71 -20.97
N TRP A 341 9.45 4.17 -21.26
CA TRP A 341 10.09 5.25 -20.51
C TRP A 341 9.77 6.61 -21.12
N GLU A 342 9.27 7.54 -20.30
CA GLU A 342 9.05 8.95 -20.66
C GLU A 342 9.64 9.84 -19.56
N ASN A 343 10.65 10.65 -19.89
CA ASN A 343 11.29 11.59 -18.95
C ASN A 343 11.70 10.98 -17.59
N GLY A 344 12.11 9.70 -17.59
CA GLY A 344 12.50 8.99 -16.36
C GLY A 344 11.39 8.31 -15.59
N CYS A 345 10.16 8.40 -16.07
CA CYS A 345 9.04 7.65 -15.52
C CYS A 345 8.76 6.43 -16.40
N LEU A 346 8.46 5.28 -15.78
CA LEU A 346 7.82 4.18 -16.50
C LEU A 346 6.34 4.51 -16.64
N VAL A 347 5.87 4.60 -17.88
CA VAL A 347 4.50 4.95 -18.24
C VAL A 347 3.81 3.74 -18.86
N VAL A 348 2.59 3.46 -18.42
CA VAL A 348 1.78 2.35 -18.92
C VAL A 348 0.32 2.79 -18.98
N ASP A 349 -0.34 2.56 -20.11
CA ASP A 349 -1.79 2.75 -20.23
C ASP A 349 -2.52 1.62 -19.50
N VAL A 350 -3.55 1.95 -18.73
CA VAL A 350 -4.25 1.01 -17.84
C VAL A 350 -5.75 1.04 -18.10
N ARG A 351 -6.36 -0.14 -18.14
CA ARG A 351 -7.82 -0.33 -18.05
C ARG A 351 -8.15 -1.36 -16.98
N LEU A 352 -9.19 -1.09 -16.20
CA LEU A 352 -9.69 -1.94 -15.13
C LEU A 352 -11.19 -2.11 -15.28
N ASN A 353 -11.68 -3.32 -15.07
CA ASN A 353 -13.12 -3.60 -15.09
C ASN A 353 -13.44 -4.81 -14.19
N LEU A 354 -14.74 -5.05 -13.99
CA LEU A 354 -15.24 -6.21 -13.26
C LEU A 354 -15.78 -7.25 -14.24
N VAL A 355 -15.49 -8.52 -13.96
CA VAL A 355 -15.99 -9.68 -14.69
C VAL A 355 -16.70 -10.63 -13.72
N ARG A 356 -17.73 -11.32 -14.19
CA ARG A 356 -18.42 -12.37 -13.44
C ARG A 356 -17.54 -13.63 -13.35
N GLY A 357 -18.00 -14.62 -12.58
CA GLY A 357 -17.26 -15.88 -12.38
C GLY A 357 -17.09 -16.74 -13.65
N ASP A 358 -17.94 -16.53 -14.65
CA ASP A 358 -17.86 -17.13 -15.99
C ASP A 358 -16.84 -16.44 -16.91
N GLY A 359 -16.25 -15.31 -16.47
CA GLY A 359 -15.31 -14.50 -17.24
C GLY A 359 -15.97 -13.43 -18.12
N GLU A 360 -17.29 -13.37 -18.19
CA GLU A 360 -18.01 -12.35 -18.95
C GLU A 360 -18.00 -11.00 -18.21
N PRO A 361 -18.10 -9.86 -18.92
CA PRO A 361 -18.18 -8.55 -18.28
C PRO A 361 -19.35 -8.46 -17.31
N LEU A 362 -19.11 -7.85 -16.15
CA LEU A 362 -20.19 -7.41 -15.27
C LEU A 362 -20.86 -6.18 -15.88
N VAL A 363 -22.18 -6.24 -16.08
CA VAL A 363 -22.90 -5.20 -16.83
C VAL A 363 -23.95 -4.47 -16.02
N LEU A 364 -24.30 -3.28 -16.50
CA LEU A 364 -25.57 -2.61 -16.25
C LEU A 364 -26.42 -2.71 -17.51
N VAL A 365 -27.70 -3.04 -17.32
CA VAL A 365 -28.68 -3.11 -18.41
C VAL A 365 -29.52 -1.84 -18.39
N GLN A 366 -29.67 -1.20 -19.54
CA GLN A 366 -30.49 -0.01 -19.69
C GLN A 366 -31.90 -0.38 -20.16
N ARG A 367 -32.92 0.04 -19.40
CA ARG A 367 -34.35 -0.14 -19.74
C ARG A 367 -35.09 1.13 -19.32
N ASP A 368 -35.90 1.69 -20.22
CA ASP A 368 -36.69 2.90 -19.96
C ASP A 368 -35.89 4.09 -19.41
N GLY A 369 -34.66 4.28 -19.91
CA GLY A 369 -33.75 5.35 -19.47
C GLY A 369 -33.11 5.12 -18.10
N LYS A 370 -33.39 4.01 -17.43
CA LYS A 370 -32.81 3.62 -16.13
C LYS A 370 -31.74 2.56 -16.29
N HIS A 371 -30.83 2.49 -15.33
CA HIS A 371 -29.84 1.42 -15.22
C HIS A 371 -30.31 0.35 -14.25
N TRP A 372 -30.05 -0.91 -14.59
CA TRP A 372 -30.43 -2.08 -13.82
C TRP A 372 -29.19 -2.95 -13.59
N LEU A 373 -29.07 -3.54 -12.41
CA LEU A 373 -27.97 -4.44 -12.06
C LEU A 373 -27.97 -5.66 -12.99
N ASP A 374 -26.79 -6.24 -13.20
CA ASP A 374 -26.60 -7.43 -14.03
C ASP A 374 -27.61 -8.54 -13.64
N PRO A 375 -28.50 -8.97 -14.56
CA PRO A 375 -29.49 -10.02 -14.28
C PRO A 375 -28.87 -11.33 -13.80
N GLU A 376 -27.65 -11.66 -14.27
CA GLU A 376 -26.95 -12.88 -13.85
C GLU A 376 -26.54 -12.81 -12.36
N LEU A 377 -26.32 -11.61 -11.80
CA LEU A 377 -26.10 -11.47 -10.36
C LEU A 377 -27.37 -11.63 -9.53
N LEU A 378 -28.54 -11.46 -10.13
CA LEU A 378 -29.84 -11.50 -9.45
C LEU A 378 -30.50 -12.88 -9.51
N GLY A 379 -29.97 -13.81 -10.31
CA GLY A 379 -30.53 -15.16 -10.44
C GLY A 379 -30.71 -15.86 -9.08
N GLY A 380 -31.92 -16.31 -8.76
CA GLY A 380 -32.18 -17.00 -7.49
C GLY A 380 -32.11 -16.13 -6.23
N VAL A 381 -31.96 -14.80 -6.35
CA VAL A 381 -32.08 -13.85 -5.24
C VAL A 381 -33.54 -13.42 -5.11
N PRO A 382 -34.27 -13.81 -4.05
CA PRO A 382 -35.71 -13.53 -3.94
C PRO A 382 -36.05 -12.04 -3.96
N GLY A 383 -37.15 -11.69 -4.63
CA GLY A 383 -37.64 -10.32 -4.69
C GLY A 383 -36.82 -9.39 -5.61
N THR A 384 -36.04 -9.97 -6.52
CA THR A 384 -35.27 -9.27 -7.57
C THR A 384 -35.62 -9.75 -8.99
N GLU A 385 -36.72 -10.48 -9.14
CA GLU A 385 -37.16 -11.11 -10.39
C GLU A 385 -37.41 -10.09 -11.51
N ASP A 386 -37.87 -8.88 -11.16
CA ASP A 386 -38.08 -7.77 -12.09
C ASP A 386 -36.81 -6.94 -12.35
N GLY A 387 -35.68 -7.31 -11.72
CA GLY A 387 -34.43 -6.58 -11.70
C GLY A 387 -34.29 -5.64 -10.50
N TRP A 388 -33.08 -5.09 -10.33
CA TRP A 388 -32.79 -4.10 -9.28
C TRP A 388 -32.22 -2.82 -9.90
N GLU A 389 -32.88 -1.68 -9.65
CA GLU A 389 -32.54 -0.38 -10.26
C GLU A 389 -31.24 0.21 -9.64
N VAL A 390 -30.25 0.50 -10.48
CA VAL A 390 -29.04 1.24 -10.11
C VAL A 390 -29.29 2.74 -10.32
N ARG A 391 -29.55 3.45 -9.23
CA ARG A 391 -29.83 4.90 -9.24
C ARG A 391 -28.64 5.74 -9.72
N ASP A 392 -27.46 5.43 -9.20
CA ASP A 392 -26.20 6.09 -9.57
C ASP A 392 -25.09 5.05 -9.75
N PRO A 393 -24.72 4.71 -10.99
CA PRO A 393 -23.61 3.80 -11.29
C PRO A 393 -22.26 4.23 -10.70
N PHE A 394 -22.07 5.54 -10.46
CA PHE A 394 -20.79 6.13 -10.04
C PHE A 394 -20.70 6.36 -8.54
N ARG A 395 -21.75 6.05 -7.75
CA ARG A 395 -21.79 6.32 -6.31
C ARG A 395 -20.59 5.66 -5.61
N LEU A 396 -19.70 6.50 -5.08
CA LEU A 396 -18.43 6.13 -4.43
C LEU A 396 -17.49 5.27 -5.30
N ALA A 397 -17.69 5.24 -6.61
CA ALA A 397 -16.87 4.44 -7.51
C ALA A 397 -15.47 5.04 -7.67
N TYR A 398 -14.43 4.23 -7.51
CA TYR A 398 -13.05 4.62 -7.78
C TYR A 398 -12.20 3.42 -8.19
N ALA A 399 -11.08 3.72 -8.84
CA ALA A 399 -9.99 2.78 -8.96
C ALA A 399 -8.67 3.52 -8.78
N GLU A 400 -7.67 2.81 -8.28
CA GLU A 400 -6.35 3.39 -8.05
C GLU A 400 -5.25 2.36 -8.25
N LEU A 401 -4.07 2.85 -8.61
CA LEU A 401 -2.87 2.05 -8.73
C LEU A 401 -2.07 2.18 -7.45
N VAL A 402 -1.42 1.09 -7.03
CA VAL A 402 -0.45 1.11 -5.94
C VAL A 402 0.76 0.27 -6.29
N VAL A 403 1.87 0.59 -5.65
CA VAL A 403 3.16 -0.05 -5.87
C VAL A 403 3.67 -0.57 -4.55
N LYS A 404 3.89 -1.89 -4.48
CA LYS A 404 4.37 -2.57 -3.28
C LYS A 404 5.89 -2.74 -3.35
N ASP A 405 6.63 -2.20 -2.40
CA ASP A 405 8.00 -2.67 -2.14
C ASP A 405 7.89 -4.05 -1.50
N ARG A 406 8.30 -5.09 -2.25
CA ARG A 406 8.15 -6.47 -1.83
C ARG A 406 9.02 -6.82 -0.62
N ASP A 407 10.16 -6.18 -0.46
CA ASP A 407 11.11 -6.55 0.59
C ASP A 407 10.84 -5.83 1.91
N ARG A 408 10.22 -4.63 1.84
CA ARG A 408 9.92 -3.79 3.02
C ARG A 408 8.44 -3.76 3.39
N GLU A 409 7.58 -4.32 2.54
CA GLU A 409 6.12 -4.33 2.71
C GLU A 409 5.49 -2.92 2.69
N ASP A 410 6.20 -1.95 2.12
CA ASP A 410 5.74 -0.57 1.95
C ASP A 410 4.89 -0.41 0.70
N TRP A 411 3.91 0.49 0.78
CA TRP A 411 2.98 0.77 -0.31
C TRP A 411 3.08 2.22 -0.75
N TRP A 412 3.17 2.44 -2.07
CA TRP A 412 3.33 3.76 -2.66
C TRP A 412 2.24 4.02 -3.69
N TYR A 413 1.77 5.26 -3.75
CA TYR A 413 0.74 5.70 -4.68
C TYR A 413 1.44 6.42 -5.85
N PRO A 414 1.51 5.81 -7.04
CA PRO A 414 2.04 6.48 -8.22
C PRO A 414 1.16 7.66 -8.63
N GLU A 415 1.76 8.56 -9.40
CA GLU A 415 1.01 9.64 -10.04
C GLU A 415 0.08 9.08 -11.12
N GLY A 416 -1.07 9.72 -11.26
CA GLY A 416 -2.08 9.38 -12.26
C GLY A 416 -3.39 8.97 -11.59
N ASP A 417 -4.46 9.66 -11.97
CA ASP A 417 -5.82 9.25 -11.62
C ASP A 417 -6.36 8.31 -12.69
N LEU A 418 -7.18 7.36 -12.23
CA LEU A 418 -7.98 6.54 -13.12
C LEU A 418 -9.38 7.14 -13.16
N GLU A 419 -9.86 7.39 -14.38
CA GLU A 419 -11.19 7.90 -14.60
C GLU A 419 -12.18 6.73 -14.72
N VAL A 420 -13.22 6.75 -13.89
CA VAL A 420 -14.32 5.78 -13.95
C VAL A 420 -15.32 6.22 -15.00
N ARG A 421 -15.66 5.33 -15.93
CA ARG A 421 -16.59 5.59 -17.03
C ARG A 421 -17.54 4.42 -17.24
N LEU A 422 -18.71 4.74 -17.78
CA LEU A 422 -19.64 3.75 -18.29
C LEU A 422 -19.33 3.50 -19.78
N GLU A 423 -18.93 2.28 -20.11
CA GLU A 423 -18.55 1.87 -21.47
C GLU A 423 -19.68 1.05 -22.11
N PRO A 424 -20.23 1.47 -23.26
CA PRO A 424 -21.29 0.73 -23.92
C PRO A 424 -20.75 -0.57 -24.54
N LEU A 425 -21.49 -1.67 -24.35
CA LEU A 425 -21.19 -2.98 -24.93
C LEU A 425 -22.15 -3.35 -26.09
N GLY A 426 -23.19 -2.54 -26.32
CA GLY A 426 -24.24 -2.80 -27.31
C GLY A 426 -25.52 -3.35 -26.67
N GLU A 427 -26.63 -3.34 -27.41
CA GLU A 427 -27.93 -3.89 -26.98
C GLU A 427 -28.44 -3.34 -25.63
N GLY A 428 -28.18 -2.07 -25.35
CA GLY A 428 -28.54 -1.44 -24.07
C GLY A 428 -27.71 -1.92 -22.88
N ARG A 429 -26.64 -2.68 -23.08
CA ARG A 429 -25.70 -3.10 -22.03
C ARG A 429 -24.51 -2.16 -21.98
N SER A 430 -24.04 -1.88 -20.77
CA SER A 430 -22.80 -1.15 -20.53
C SER A 430 -22.03 -1.78 -19.38
N ARG A 431 -20.71 -1.59 -19.32
CA ARG A 431 -19.90 -1.96 -18.14
C ARG A 431 -19.35 -0.71 -17.48
N LEU A 432 -19.19 -0.75 -16.17
CA LEU A 432 -18.44 0.28 -15.44
C LEU A 432 -16.96 -0.12 -15.43
N GLY A 433 -16.12 0.74 -15.98
CA GLY A 433 -14.67 0.53 -16.06
C GLY A 433 -13.89 1.74 -15.58
N ALA A 434 -12.62 1.56 -15.25
CA ALA A 434 -11.71 2.65 -14.94
C ALA A 434 -10.50 2.62 -15.88
N SER A 435 -10.08 3.77 -16.38
CA SER A 435 -8.93 3.85 -17.29
C SER A 435 -8.08 5.08 -17.04
N GLY A 436 -6.80 5.00 -17.40
CA GLY A 436 -5.85 6.08 -17.20
C GLY A 436 -4.43 5.67 -17.52
N ARG A 437 -3.47 6.42 -16.99
CA ARG A 437 -2.03 6.14 -17.18
C ARG A 437 -1.35 5.98 -15.83
N LEU A 438 -0.67 4.86 -15.67
CA LEU A 438 0.33 4.66 -14.63
C LEU A 438 1.55 5.53 -14.93
N ARG A 439 2.04 6.28 -13.94
CA ARG A 439 3.34 6.96 -14.00
C ARG A 439 4.18 6.60 -12.79
N LEU A 440 5.23 5.80 -13.01
CA LEU A 440 6.16 5.37 -11.97
C LEU A 440 7.46 6.15 -12.08
N ASP A 441 7.68 7.12 -11.19
CA ASP A 441 8.95 7.81 -11.05
C ASP A 441 9.83 7.12 -9.97
N PRO A 442 10.90 6.40 -10.35
CA PRO A 442 11.75 5.72 -9.38
C PRO A 442 12.55 6.66 -8.46
N GLU A 443 12.64 7.96 -8.78
CA GLU A 443 13.34 8.97 -7.99
C GLU A 443 12.42 9.69 -6.99
N ARG A 444 11.09 9.56 -7.13
CA ARG A 444 10.13 10.32 -6.32
C ARG A 444 8.99 9.51 -5.72
N LEU A 445 8.76 8.27 -6.17
CA LEU A 445 7.59 7.50 -5.77
C LEU A 445 7.52 7.19 -4.25
N ALA A 446 8.66 7.12 -3.55
CA ALA A 446 8.70 6.86 -2.11
C ALA A 446 8.45 8.14 -1.29
N GLY A 447 7.30 8.78 -1.47
CA GLY A 447 6.96 10.01 -0.75
C GLY A 447 7.86 11.18 -1.11
N GLY A 448 8.08 11.41 -2.42
CA GLY A 448 9.02 12.40 -2.92
C GLY A 448 10.50 11.96 -2.85
N ARG A 449 10.78 10.77 -2.33
CA ARG A 449 12.13 10.20 -2.27
C ARG A 449 12.33 9.10 -3.31
N PRO A 450 13.59 8.76 -3.62
CA PRO A 450 13.89 7.66 -4.52
C PRO A 450 13.44 6.32 -3.93
N LEU A 451 12.89 5.45 -4.78
CA LEU A 451 12.58 4.07 -4.42
C LEU A 451 13.82 3.38 -3.88
N GLU A 452 13.61 2.49 -2.93
CA GLU A 452 14.69 1.68 -2.37
C GLU A 452 15.21 0.64 -3.36
N ARG A 453 16.33 -0.02 -3.04
CA ARG A 453 16.78 -1.15 -3.89
C ARG A 453 15.86 -2.35 -3.72
N GLY A 454 15.48 -2.95 -4.84
CA GLY A 454 14.68 -4.17 -4.89
C GLY A 454 13.47 -4.08 -5.85
N PRO A 455 12.63 -5.12 -5.83
CA PRO A 455 11.47 -5.23 -6.70
C PRO A 455 10.24 -4.50 -6.15
N HIS A 456 9.62 -3.71 -7.02
CA HIS A 456 8.42 -2.92 -6.76
C HIS A 456 7.28 -3.41 -7.63
N GLU A 457 6.28 -4.07 -7.02
CA GLU A 457 5.19 -4.76 -7.72
C GLU A 457 4.00 -3.82 -7.94
N VAL A 458 3.43 -3.80 -9.14
CA VAL A 458 2.28 -2.96 -9.47
C VAL A 458 0.97 -3.71 -9.22
N TRP A 459 0.06 -3.05 -8.51
CA TRP A 459 -1.29 -3.53 -8.19
C TRP A 459 -2.32 -2.44 -8.50
N ALA A 460 -3.58 -2.85 -8.58
CA ALA A 460 -4.71 -1.92 -8.60
C ALA A 460 -5.75 -2.29 -7.54
N PHE A 461 -6.39 -1.26 -6.99
CA PHE A 461 -7.64 -1.38 -6.25
C PHE A 461 -8.78 -0.89 -7.11
N VAL A 462 -9.87 -1.64 -7.08
CA VAL A 462 -11.09 -1.36 -7.83
C VAL A 462 -12.24 -1.36 -6.82
N HIS A 463 -12.99 -0.27 -6.78
CA HIS A 463 -14.25 -0.16 -6.07
C HIS A 463 -15.30 0.33 -7.06
N LEU A 464 -16.00 -0.61 -7.70
CA LEU A 464 -17.00 -0.31 -8.73
C LEU A 464 -18.32 -0.96 -8.31
N LEU A 465 -19.41 -0.19 -8.37
CA LEU A 465 -20.75 -0.63 -7.95
C LEU A 465 -20.86 -1.14 -6.50
N GLY A 466 -19.88 -0.86 -5.63
CA GLY A 466 -19.80 -1.41 -4.26
C GLY A 466 -19.07 -2.74 -4.15
N ILE A 467 -18.39 -3.19 -5.20
CA ILE A 467 -17.55 -4.38 -5.21
C ILE A 467 -16.08 -3.94 -5.09
N ASP A 468 -15.45 -4.33 -3.99
CA ASP A 468 -14.03 -4.10 -3.72
C ASP A 468 -13.16 -5.25 -4.24
N ARG A 469 -12.16 -4.97 -5.08
CA ARG A 469 -11.16 -5.95 -5.52
C ARG A 469 -9.76 -5.36 -5.53
N MET A 470 -8.79 -6.20 -5.19
CA MET A 470 -7.37 -5.92 -5.37
C MET A 470 -6.83 -6.87 -6.43
N VAL A 471 -6.25 -6.32 -7.49
CA VAL A 471 -5.78 -7.09 -8.64
C VAL A 471 -4.31 -6.81 -8.91
N ARG A 472 -3.56 -7.85 -9.27
CA ARG A 472 -2.18 -7.70 -9.76
C ARG A 472 -2.23 -7.17 -11.17
N MET A 473 -1.42 -6.17 -11.48
CA MET A 473 -1.37 -5.65 -12.85
C MET A 473 -0.53 -6.58 -13.72
N THR A 474 -1.20 -7.37 -14.55
CA THR A 474 -0.59 -8.37 -15.42
C THR A 474 -0.62 -7.92 -16.88
N GLY A 475 0.39 -8.33 -17.66
CA GLY A 475 0.46 -8.03 -19.08
C GLY A 475 0.39 -9.28 -19.95
N ALA A 476 0.28 -9.07 -21.26
CA ALA A 476 0.28 -10.15 -22.26
C ALA A 476 1.69 -10.72 -22.55
N GLY A 477 2.74 -10.16 -21.94
CA GLY A 477 4.11 -10.61 -22.13
C GLY A 477 4.39 -11.97 -21.49
N PRO A 478 5.31 -12.79 -22.05
CA PRO A 478 5.73 -14.04 -21.43
C PRO A 478 6.30 -13.78 -20.03
N ALA A 479 5.97 -14.66 -19.09
CA ALA A 479 6.48 -14.56 -17.73
C ALA A 479 8.02 -14.59 -17.71
N ASN A 480 8.63 -13.85 -16.78
CA ASN A 480 10.08 -13.75 -16.60
C ASN A 480 10.84 -13.08 -17.77
N THR A 481 10.21 -12.14 -18.48
CA THR A 481 10.86 -11.31 -19.50
C THR A 481 10.80 -9.81 -19.14
N PRO A 482 11.69 -8.97 -19.70
CA PRO A 482 11.54 -7.53 -19.63
C PRO A 482 10.16 -7.09 -20.12
N ALA A 483 9.64 -6.05 -19.48
CA ALA A 483 8.39 -5.41 -19.87
C ALA A 483 8.63 -4.13 -20.70
N ALA A 484 9.82 -3.55 -20.55
CA ALA A 484 10.37 -2.47 -21.36
C ALA A 484 11.90 -2.55 -21.31
N GLY A 485 12.59 -1.77 -22.15
CA GLY A 485 14.03 -1.59 -22.01
C GLY A 485 14.41 -1.04 -20.61
N PRO A 486 15.63 -1.30 -20.11
CA PRO A 486 16.10 -0.73 -18.84
C PRO A 486 16.26 0.79 -18.93
N ALA A 487 16.23 1.47 -17.77
CA ALA A 487 16.58 2.87 -17.67
C ALA A 487 17.60 3.17 -16.56
N LEU A 488 18.38 4.23 -16.75
CA LEU A 488 19.24 4.84 -15.75
C LEU A 488 18.52 6.05 -15.14
N THR A 489 18.06 5.91 -13.89
CA THR A 489 17.35 6.94 -13.12
C THR A 489 18.06 7.18 -11.78
N GLY A 490 18.34 8.43 -11.43
CA GLY A 490 19.00 8.78 -10.16
C GLY A 490 20.29 8.01 -9.83
N GLY A 491 21.16 7.80 -10.82
CA GLY A 491 22.39 7.02 -10.65
C GLY A 491 22.17 5.54 -10.33
N ARG A 492 20.99 5.00 -10.64
CA ARG A 492 20.62 3.60 -10.44
C ARG A 492 19.96 3.05 -11.71
N LEU A 493 20.23 1.79 -11.99
CA LEU A 493 19.55 1.08 -13.07
C LEU A 493 18.16 0.66 -12.58
N ALA A 494 17.13 0.82 -13.40
CA ALA A 494 15.77 0.41 -13.16
C ALA A 494 15.31 -0.50 -14.30
N LEU A 495 14.79 -1.68 -13.97
CA LEU A 495 14.40 -2.70 -14.94
C LEU A 495 12.93 -3.09 -14.73
N PRO A 496 12.03 -2.74 -15.66
CA PRO A 496 10.66 -3.23 -15.66
C PRO A 496 10.60 -4.63 -16.27
N TYR A 497 9.89 -5.56 -15.61
CA TYR A 497 9.78 -6.95 -16.05
C TYR A 497 8.44 -7.59 -15.64
N TRP A 498 8.10 -8.69 -16.30
CA TRP A 498 6.95 -9.54 -15.97
C TRP A 498 7.41 -10.66 -15.05
N THR A 499 6.79 -10.81 -13.87
CA THR A 499 7.18 -11.86 -12.92
C THR A 499 6.92 -13.27 -13.45
N ALA A 500 7.72 -14.23 -12.97
CA ALA A 500 7.51 -15.65 -13.27
C ALA A 500 6.13 -16.13 -12.77
N GLY A 501 5.46 -16.96 -13.57
CA GLY A 501 4.18 -17.60 -13.25
C GLY A 501 2.95 -16.70 -13.36
N ARG A 502 3.01 -15.45 -12.88
CA ARG A 502 1.84 -14.53 -12.87
C ARG A 502 1.92 -13.40 -13.89
N ALA A 503 3.06 -13.21 -14.56
CA ALA A 503 3.27 -12.11 -15.51
C ALA A 503 2.88 -10.73 -14.93
N GLN A 504 3.15 -10.49 -13.65
CA GLN A 504 2.85 -9.22 -12.99
C GLN A 504 3.91 -8.18 -13.33
N LEU A 505 3.51 -6.95 -13.66
CA LEU A 505 4.42 -5.84 -13.88
C LEU A 505 5.17 -5.50 -12.58
N THR A 506 6.50 -5.55 -12.64
CA THR A 506 7.38 -5.22 -11.51
C THR A 506 8.54 -4.36 -11.99
N LEU A 507 8.92 -3.36 -11.19
CA LEU A 507 10.10 -2.53 -11.42
C LEU A 507 11.20 -2.91 -10.41
N ASP A 508 12.32 -3.47 -10.87
CA ASP A 508 13.50 -3.74 -10.03
C ASP A 508 14.45 -2.54 -10.07
N VAL A 509 14.64 -1.87 -8.93
CA VAL A 509 15.52 -0.71 -8.78
C VAL A 509 16.85 -1.14 -8.17
N GLY A 510 17.96 -0.79 -8.82
CA GLY A 510 19.29 -1.27 -8.44
C GLY A 510 19.36 -2.80 -8.49
N PRO A 511 19.10 -3.39 -9.67
CA PRO A 511 18.49 -4.70 -9.78
C PRO A 511 19.29 -5.80 -9.10
N ARG A 512 18.58 -6.64 -8.36
CA ARG A 512 19.13 -7.91 -7.83
C ARG A 512 19.20 -8.95 -8.94
N LEU A 513 18.27 -8.86 -9.90
CA LEU A 513 18.20 -9.70 -11.08
C LEU A 513 19.24 -9.27 -12.11
N ARG A 514 20.16 -10.19 -12.41
CA ARG A 514 21.38 -9.92 -13.17
C ARG A 514 21.21 -10.22 -14.66
N SER A 515 20.27 -9.62 -15.36
CA SER A 515 20.27 -9.60 -16.83
C SER A 515 19.42 -8.44 -17.31
N LEU A 516 19.86 -7.73 -18.35
CA LEU A 516 19.04 -6.72 -19.02
C LEU A 516 17.95 -7.34 -19.91
N GLY A 517 17.95 -8.67 -20.07
CA GLY A 517 16.94 -9.45 -20.78
C GLY A 517 17.11 -9.54 -22.30
N PRO A 518 16.39 -10.46 -22.99
CA PRO A 518 16.58 -10.78 -24.40
C PRO A 518 16.41 -9.59 -25.35
N ASP A 519 15.43 -8.71 -25.10
CA ASP A 519 15.20 -7.52 -25.95
C ASP A 519 16.42 -6.59 -25.97
N THR A 520 17.22 -6.58 -24.91
CA THR A 520 18.48 -5.83 -24.87
C THR A 520 19.64 -6.57 -25.50
N ALA A 521 19.60 -7.91 -25.59
CA ALA A 521 20.68 -8.70 -26.16
C ALA A 521 20.78 -8.46 -27.68
N ASP A 522 19.65 -8.48 -28.38
CA ASP A 522 19.61 -8.22 -29.82
C ASP A 522 19.93 -6.76 -30.14
N ALA A 523 19.38 -5.82 -29.35
CA ALA A 523 19.72 -4.40 -29.47
C ALA A 523 21.21 -4.13 -29.18
N ALA A 524 21.80 -4.83 -28.21
CA ALA A 524 23.24 -4.78 -27.95
C ALA A 524 24.03 -5.36 -29.11
N ALA A 525 23.63 -6.50 -29.66
CA ALA A 525 24.28 -7.12 -30.81
C ALA A 525 24.29 -6.22 -32.05
N ALA A 526 23.20 -5.47 -32.27
CA ALA A 526 23.06 -4.52 -33.37
C ALA A 526 23.87 -3.22 -33.19
N ASN A 527 24.37 -2.93 -31.99
CA ASN A 527 25.09 -1.68 -31.72
C ASN A 527 26.41 -1.60 -32.51
N SER A 528 26.49 -0.64 -33.44
CA SER A 528 27.63 -0.42 -34.34
C SER A 528 28.55 0.73 -33.90
N ALA A 529 28.24 1.39 -32.79
CA ALA A 529 28.95 2.55 -32.29
C ALA A 529 30.40 2.23 -31.88
N ARG A 530 31.23 3.27 -31.83
CA ARG A 530 32.62 3.20 -31.36
C ARG A 530 32.97 4.48 -30.61
N GLY A 531 33.63 4.34 -29.48
CA GLY A 531 34.17 5.45 -28.70
C GLY A 531 35.53 5.12 -28.09
N ARG A 532 36.15 6.09 -27.41
CA ARG A 532 37.50 5.91 -26.84
C ARG A 532 37.46 5.10 -25.55
N ARG A 533 36.66 5.55 -24.57
CA ARG A 533 36.44 4.87 -23.27
C ARG A 533 34.96 4.74 -22.94
N THR A 534 34.10 5.27 -23.79
CA THR A 534 32.65 5.30 -23.66
C THR A 534 32.02 4.64 -24.86
N LEU A 535 30.89 3.98 -24.66
CA LEU A 535 30.06 3.41 -25.72
C LEU A 535 28.60 3.72 -25.41
N PRO A 536 27.82 4.33 -26.32
CA PRO A 536 26.39 4.50 -26.11
C PRO A 536 25.70 3.14 -26.05
N LEU A 537 24.76 2.98 -25.12
CA LEU A 537 23.84 1.86 -25.02
C LEU A 537 22.43 2.38 -25.37
N PRO A 538 22.06 2.49 -26.65
CA PRO A 538 20.83 3.18 -27.07
C PRO A 538 19.53 2.52 -26.60
N TYR A 539 19.61 1.28 -26.14
CA TYR A 539 18.52 0.50 -25.56
C TYR A 539 18.39 0.64 -24.04
N VAL A 540 19.25 1.45 -23.41
CA VAL A 540 19.14 1.84 -22.01
C VAL A 540 18.73 3.31 -22.00
N ALA A 541 17.47 3.59 -21.64
CA ALA A 541 16.99 4.96 -21.52
C ALA A 541 17.77 5.67 -20.40
N ALA A 542 18.04 6.96 -20.55
CA ALA A 542 18.63 7.76 -19.48
C ALA A 542 17.82 9.04 -19.29
N THR A 543 17.69 9.42 -18.02
CA THR A 543 17.02 10.65 -17.61
C THR A 543 17.96 11.85 -17.71
N GLY A 544 17.43 13.06 -17.51
CA GLY A 544 18.25 14.26 -17.39
C GLY A 544 19.13 14.32 -16.13
N SER A 545 19.03 13.34 -15.22
CA SER A 545 19.99 13.18 -14.13
C SER A 545 21.39 12.99 -14.70
N THR A 546 22.40 13.68 -14.16
CA THR A 546 23.80 13.56 -14.62
C THR A 546 24.60 12.53 -13.82
N ALA A 547 23.98 11.89 -12.82
CA ALA A 547 24.67 11.00 -11.89
C ALA A 547 25.05 9.67 -12.57
N PRO A 548 26.34 9.30 -12.62
CA PRO A 548 26.76 7.99 -13.10
C PRO A 548 26.29 6.87 -12.14
N ALA A 549 25.88 5.73 -12.69
CA ALA A 549 25.65 4.51 -11.91
C ALA A 549 26.88 3.59 -11.96
N PRO A 550 27.40 3.12 -10.81
CA PRO A 550 28.41 2.08 -10.81
C PRO A 550 27.82 0.77 -11.33
N VAL A 551 28.55 0.09 -12.22
CA VAL A 551 28.17 -1.22 -12.74
C VAL A 551 29.39 -2.13 -12.74
N LYS A 552 29.21 -3.38 -12.32
CA LYS A 552 30.24 -4.41 -12.49
C LYS A 552 30.07 -5.03 -13.86
N VAL A 553 31.14 -5.07 -14.65
CA VAL A 553 31.19 -5.74 -15.94
C VAL A 553 32.30 -6.77 -15.95
N THR A 554 32.19 -7.77 -16.81
CA THR A 554 33.27 -8.72 -17.05
C THR A 554 33.93 -8.36 -18.37
N VAL A 555 35.25 -8.10 -18.34
CA VAL A 555 36.08 -7.89 -19.53
C VAL A 555 36.97 -9.11 -19.72
N SER A 556 36.65 -9.96 -20.69
CA SER A 556 37.18 -11.32 -20.80
C SER A 556 36.96 -12.14 -19.52
N ALA A 557 37.96 -12.22 -18.64
CA ALA A 557 37.91 -12.93 -17.37
C ALA A 557 37.98 -11.98 -16.15
N LEU A 558 38.24 -10.69 -16.38
CA LEU A 558 38.43 -9.69 -15.34
C LEU A 558 37.09 -9.08 -14.94
N THR A 559 36.78 -9.07 -13.64
CA THR A 559 35.68 -8.26 -13.11
C THR A 559 36.15 -6.82 -12.96
N VAL A 560 35.46 -5.89 -13.61
CA VAL A 560 35.83 -4.47 -13.69
C VAL A 560 34.69 -3.63 -13.14
N ASN A 561 35.04 -2.65 -12.28
CA ASN A 561 34.13 -1.58 -11.90
C ASN A 561 34.09 -0.55 -13.04
N ALA A 562 32.95 -0.45 -13.69
CA ALA A 562 32.65 0.48 -14.76
C ALA A 562 31.50 1.41 -14.32
N GLU A 563 31.11 2.32 -15.20
CA GLU A 563 30.01 3.25 -14.93
C GLU A 563 29.06 3.31 -16.12
N LEU A 564 27.77 3.48 -15.84
CA LEU A 564 26.79 3.94 -16.81
C LEU A 564 26.62 5.45 -16.62
N VAL A 565 26.92 6.22 -17.66
CA VAL A 565 26.85 7.68 -17.64
C VAL A 565 25.66 8.13 -18.49
N PRO A 566 24.73 8.92 -17.97
CA PRO A 566 23.61 9.44 -18.74
C PRO A 566 24.09 10.53 -19.73
N GLU A 567 23.79 10.38 -21.02
CA GLU A 567 24.15 11.34 -22.07
C GLU A 567 23.16 11.28 -23.23
N GLY A 568 22.57 12.42 -23.63
CA GLY A 568 21.69 12.48 -24.80
C GLY A 568 20.46 11.58 -24.75
N GLY A 569 19.89 11.35 -23.55
CA GLY A 569 18.69 10.50 -23.36
C GLY A 569 18.97 9.00 -23.32
N VAL A 570 20.24 8.58 -23.43
CA VAL A 570 20.67 7.17 -23.36
C VAL A 570 21.82 7.00 -22.36
N ALA A 571 22.03 5.77 -21.88
CA ALA A 571 23.17 5.49 -20.99
C ALA A 571 24.43 5.12 -21.79
N HIS A 572 25.58 5.61 -21.37
CA HIS A 572 26.89 5.33 -21.96
C HIS A 572 27.70 4.44 -21.01
N LEU A 573 28.16 3.28 -21.49
CA LEU A 573 29.09 2.43 -20.75
C LEU A 573 30.49 3.06 -20.76
N ARG A 574 31.02 3.38 -19.59
CA ARG A 574 32.37 3.93 -19.39
C ARG A 574 33.26 2.91 -18.66
N LEU A 575 34.34 2.50 -19.30
CA LEU A 575 35.37 1.65 -18.66
C LEU A 575 36.49 2.50 -18.01
N PRO A 576 37.18 1.96 -17.00
CA PRO A 576 38.42 2.53 -16.49
C PRO A 576 39.46 2.76 -17.60
N ALA A 577 40.35 3.72 -17.38
CA ALA A 577 41.38 4.06 -18.36
C ALA A 577 42.40 2.94 -18.61
N ARG A 578 42.58 2.06 -17.62
CA ARG A 578 43.51 0.93 -17.67
C ARG A 578 42.83 -0.35 -17.20
N LEU A 579 43.23 -1.46 -17.81
CA LEU A 579 42.82 -2.82 -17.45
C LEU A 579 44.06 -3.71 -17.41
N GLU A 580 44.12 -4.63 -16.48
CA GLU A 580 45.17 -5.65 -16.38
C GLU A 580 44.94 -6.77 -17.41
N LEU A 581 44.98 -6.39 -18.68
CA LEU A 581 44.78 -7.28 -19.82
C LEU A 581 45.87 -7.03 -20.88
N PRO A 582 46.26 -8.07 -21.62
CA PRO A 582 47.19 -7.92 -22.74
C PRO A 582 46.62 -7.01 -23.82
N SER A 583 47.46 -6.62 -24.79
CA SER A 583 46.95 -5.85 -25.93
C SER A 583 46.04 -6.74 -26.79
N GLY A 584 44.84 -6.29 -27.09
CA GLY A 584 43.86 -7.12 -27.78
C GLY A 584 42.45 -6.52 -27.80
N ARG A 585 41.52 -7.29 -28.37
CA ARG A 585 40.08 -6.99 -28.39
C ARG A 585 39.38 -7.97 -27.45
N HIS A 586 38.82 -7.45 -26.36
CA HIS A 586 38.28 -8.23 -25.25
C HIS A 586 36.76 -8.04 -25.15
N PRO A 587 35.94 -9.10 -25.10
CA PRO A 587 34.50 -8.96 -24.90
C PRO A 587 34.20 -8.32 -23.54
N VAL A 588 33.22 -7.43 -23.52
CA VAL A 588 32.66 -6.81 -22.31
C VAL A 588 31.23 -7.30 -22.15
N THR A 589 30.95 -8.00 -21.07
CA THR A 589 29.62 -8.53 -20.74
C THR A 589 29.09 -7.90 -19.46
N LEU A 590 27.78 -7.68 -19.41
CA LEU A 590 27.09 -7.36 -18.17
C LEU A 590 26.86 -8.66 -17.37
N PRO A 591 26.65 -8.57 -16.04
CA PRO A 591 26.36 -9.74 -15.21
C PRO A 591 25.18 -10.54 -15.80
N LYS A 592 25.38 -11.86 -15.94
CA LYS A 592 24.51 -12.86 -16.61
C LYS A 592 23.88 -12.43 -17.95
N ALA A 593 24.50 -11.50 -18.68
CA ALA A 593 24.18 -11.28 -20.07
C ALA A 593 24.66 -12.49 -20.91
N PRO A 594 23.84 -13.01 -21.84
CA PRO A 594 24.20 -14.17 -22.64
C PRO A 594 25.25 -13.84 -23.73
N ALA A 595 25.45 -12.55 -24.04
CA ALA A 595 26.35 -12.09 -25.09
C ALA A 595 27.10 -10.79 -24.67
N PRO A 596 28.23 -10.47 -25.31
CA PRO A 596 28.93 -9.20 -25.09
C PRO A 596 28.07 -8.00 -25.49
N VAL A 597 28.06 -6.97 -24.64
CA VAL A 597 27.43 -5.67 -24.93
C VAL A 597 28.40 -4.70 -25.60
N ALA A 598 29.70 -4.97 -25.52
CA ALA A 598 30.77 -4.21 -26.14
C ALA A 598 32.04 -5.06 -26.30
N TYR A 599 33.04 -4.52 -26.97
CA TYR A 599 34.41 -5.02 -27.01
C TYR A 599 35.39 -3.91 -26.64
N ALA A 600 36.24 -4.16 -25.64
CA ALA A 600 37.30 -3.26 -25.22
C ALA A 600 38.57 -3.51 -26.03
N VAL A 601 39.10 -2.46 -26.65
CA VAL A 601 40.40 -2.49 -27.35
C VAL A 601 41.46 -1.99 -26.39
N VAL A 602 42.35 -2.89 -25.97
CA VAL A 602 43.41 -2.63 -24.99
C VAL A 602 44.77 -2.57 -25.70
N ARG A 603 45.63 -1.61 -25.33
CA ARG A 603 47.02 -1.51 -25.79
C ARG A 603 47.92 -1.21 -24.61
N LYS A 604 48.87 -2.10 -24.31
CA LYS A 604 49.79 -2.00 -23.15
C LYS A 604 49.03 -1.65 -21.85
N GLY A 605 47.92 -2.35 -21.60
CA GLY A 605 47.05 -2.12 -20.43
C GLY A 605 46.15 -0.88 -20.50
N ALA A 606 46.27 0.01 -21.50
CA ALA A 606 45.38 1.17 -21.65
C ALA A 606 44.15 0.83 -22.53
N VAL A 607 42.95 1.24 -22.09
CA VAL A 607 41.73 1.16 -22.90
C VAL A 607 41.75 2.29 -23.93
N VAL A 608 41.94 1.92 -25.20
CA VAL A 608 42.06 2.87 -26.32
C VAL A 608 40.79 2.94 -27.18
N GLY A 609 39.85 2.02 -26.98
CA GLY A 609 38.56 2.01 -27.65
C GLY A 609 37.54 1.10 -26.98
N LEU A 610 36.27 1.47 -27.11
CA LEU A 610 35.12 0.58 -26.95
C LEU A 610 34.40 0.49 -28.29
N GLU A 611 34.07 -0.72 -28.71
CA GLU A 611 33.41 -1.01 -29.98
C GLU A 611 32.15 -1.83 -29.71
N GLY A 612 31.01 -1.43 -30.26
CA GLY A 612 29.78 -2.22 -30.17
C GLY A 612 29.93 -3.56 -30.91
N PRO A 613 29.16 -4.60 -30.54
CA PRO A 613 29.25 -5.91 -31.20
C PRO A 613 29.01 -5.88 -32.72
N GLY A 614 28.12 -5.00 -33.19
CA GLY A 614 27.84 -4.77 -34.60
C GLY A 614 28.89 -3.93 -35.32
N HIS A 615 29.90 -3.40 -34.60
CA HIS A 615 30.95 -2.60 -35.20
C HIS A 615 31.83 -3.43 -36.13
N ARG A 616 31.88 -3.06 -37.42
CA ARG A 616 32.77 -3.65 -38.41
C ARG A 616 33.98 -2.72 -38.64
N PRO A 617 35.22 -3.15 -38.36
CA PRO A 617 36.39 -2.33 -38.66
C PRO A 617 36.52 -2.11 -40.18
N GLY A 618 36.92 -0.89 -40.57
CA GLY A 618 37.16 -0.52 -41.97
C GLY A 618 38.26 -1.35 -42.64
N PRO A 619 38.31 -1.37 -43.99
CA PRO A 619 39.14 -2.29 -44.78
C PRO A 619 40.64 -2.23 -44.44
N ALA A 620 41.19 -1.04 -44.14
CA ALA A 620 42.60 -0.86 -43.80
C ALA A 620 43.02 -1.54 -42.48
N ARG A 621 42.10 -1.70 -41.51
CA ARG A 621 42.38 -2.31 -40.21
C ARG A 621 42.33 -3.84 -40.29
N ARG A 622 41.50 -4.40 -41.19
CA ARG A 622 41.48 -5.85 -41.49
C ARG A 622 42.82 -6.35 -42.02
N LEU A 623 43.49 -5.53 -42.84
CA LEU A 623 44.83 -5.84 -43.35
C LEU A 623 45.88 -5.89 -42.23
N LEU A 624 45.85 -4.91 -41.31
CA LEU A 624 46.79 -4.84 -40.18
C LEU A 624 46.61 -5.97 -39.15
N ASP A 625 45.37 -6.38 -38.88
CA ASP A 625 45.10 -7.52 -37.99
C ASP A 625 45.41 -8.88 -38.66
N ALA A 626 45.29 -8.98 -39.99
CA ALA A 626 45.73 -10.16 -40.75
C ALA A 626 47.27 -10.30 -40.76
N VAL A 627 47.99 -9.20 -40.91
CA VAL A 627 49.47 -9.18 -40.86
C VAL A 627 50.01 -9.51 -39.46
N LYS A 628 49.29 -9.13 -38.39
CA LYS A 628 49.65 -9.45 -37.01
C LYS A 628 49.30 -10.86 -36.54
N ARG A 629 48.45 -11.60 -37.24
CA ARG A 629 48.20 -13.04 -36.97
C ARG A 629 49.17 -13.96 -37.72
N ALA A 630 49.94 -13.41 -38.66
CA ALA A 630 50.95 -14.11 -39.45
C ALA A 630 52.39 -13.92 -38.90
N GLN A 631 52.52 -13.26 -37.74
CA GLN A 631 53.73 -13.15 -36.92
C GLN A 631 53.39 -13.71 -35.54
#